data_AF-A0A142WWG7-F1
#
_entry.id   AF-A0A142WWG7-F1
#
_cell.length_a   1.000
_cell.length_b   1.000
_cell.length_c   1.000
_cell.angle_alpha   90.00
_cell.angle_beta   90.00
_cell.angle_gamma   90.00
#
_symmetry.space_group_name_H-M   'P 1'
#
loop_
_entity.id
_entity.type
_entity.pdbx_description
1 polymer ?
#
loop_
_entity_poly.entity_id
_entity_poly.type
_entity_poly.pdbx_seq_one_letter_code
_entity_poly.pdbx_strand_id
1 'polypeptide(L)'
;MRLPLSYKDVKGPWLLIEGQRHMNEFPFPPPESLGHLIERLYAWFTASGGHLVVIFVALLTLLLWQNRRPVTPSQFILWTAVILMGAGILELNSLAKPLLIAMGLTGVACTTWRRLRADHPLSLIQTIGGLMMISCITFLTWAFHSVVSEAPTPSRRSVCKNNLKQIGLALHNYEFRYRHLPALASNEMTHPRSWRVELLPFIDHEPLRRRYRDDEDWNSPANTEIARETTARVYSCPSNPQPTDSERRFYSAYVAPDGPDTFLIRGRGRHMQEVFDGTSYTIAVMEGCGLEIVWTEPRDADLNEVPIGINLPGNEPGRSNGVMSSYHSGGAQYVMGDGAVRFLGSNTDPAVLKALLTATGGETVDIPGP
;
A
#
# COMPACT_ATOMS: atom_id res chain seq x y z
N MET A 1 -21.08 -7.00 81.42
CA MET A 1 -19.83 -6.92 82.21
C MET A 1 -18.69 -7.45 81.33
N ARG A 2 -17.48 -6.89 81.50
CA ARG A 2 -16.35 -6.85 80.54
C ARG A 2 -15.89 -8.19 79.93
N LEU A 3 -15.47 -8.11 78.65
CA LEU A 3 -14.43 -8.92 77.95
C LEU A 3 -13.14 -9.05 78.81
N PRO A 4 -12.11 -9.92 78.55
CA PRO A 4 -11.60 -10.24 77.20
C PRO A 4 -10.80 -11.57 76.96
N LEU A 5 -10.60 -11.84 75.66
CA LEU A 5 -9.41 -12.30 74.92
C LEU A 5 -8.45 -13.37 75.51
N SER A 6 -8.11 -14.34 74.64
CA SER A 6 -6.71 -14.77 74.46
C SER A 6 -6.46 -15.22 73.01
N TYR A 7 -5.35 -14.73 72.46
CA TYR A 7 -4.75 -15.03 71.15
C TYR A 7 -3.32 -15.51 71.44
N LYS A 8 -2.84 -16.52 70.69
CA LYS A 8 -1.52 -17.22 70.70
C LYS A 8 -1.69 -18.70 71.10
N ASP A 9 -1.23 -19.71 70.36
CA ASP A 9 -0.19 -19.83 69.35
C ASP A 9 -0.39 -21.13 68.52
N VAL A 10 0.40 -21.25 67.43
CA VAL A 10 0.99 -22.50 66.88
C VAL A 10 0.44 -23.07 65.54
N LYS A 11 1.19 -22.74 64.48
CA LYS A 11 1.66 -23.54 63.31
C LYS A 11 0.65 -24.20 62.35
N GLY A 12 0.75 -23.84 61.06
CA GLY A 12 0.30 -24.70 59.94
C GLY A 12 1.35 -25.78 59.61
N PRO A 13 1.33 -26.39 58.40
CA PRO A 13 0.20 -26.56 57.47
C PRO A 13 0.16 -27.98 56.85
N TRP A 14 -0.98 -28.67 56.76
CA TRP A 14 -1.29 -29.65 55.69
C TRP A 14 -2.78 -30.01 55.65
N LEU A 15 -3.39 -29.78 54.49
CA LEU A 15 -4.39 -30.60 53.80
C LEU A 15 -5.67 -31.08 54.51
N LEU A 16 -6.80 -30.68 53.88
CA LEU A 16 -7.98 -31.47 53.49
C LEU A 16 -9.34 -31.15 54.16
N ILE A 17 -10.25 -30.70 53.28
CA ILE A 17 -11.71 -30.95 53.21
C ILE A 17 -12.60 -30.10 54.13
N GLU A 18 -13.36 -29.18 53.51
CA GLU A 18 -14.84 -29.10 53.60
C GLU A 18 -15.34 -27.85 52.87
N GLY A 19 -15.71 -28.01 51.59
CA GLY A 19 -16.37 -26.99 50.78
C GLY A 19 -17.63 -27.53 50.13
N GLN A 20 -18.49 -28.19 50.91
CA GLN A 20 -19.69 -28.89 50.40
C GLN A 20 -21.01 -28.51 51.09
N ARG A 21 -21.08 -27.35 51.74
CA ARG A 21 -22.36 -26.76 52.17
C ARG A 21 -22.42 -25.33 51.67
N HIS A 22 -23.37 -25.05 50.78
CA HIS A 22 -23.94 -23.74 50.38
C HIS A 22 -24.24 -23.65 48.87
N MET A 23 -25.03 -24.58 48.32
CA MET A 23 -25.51 -24.55 46.92
C MET A 23 -27.05 -24.64 46.81
N ASN A 24 -27.80 -24.25 47.84
CA ASN A 24 -29.27 -24.39 47.87
C ASN A 24 -30.07 -23.09 48.00
N GLU A 25 -29.48 -21.90 47.82
CA GLU A 25 -30.24 -20.65 47.86
C GLU A 25 -29.79 -19.69 46.76
N PHE A 26 -30.42 -19.76 45.59
CA PHE A 26 -30.44 -18.65 44.64
C PHE A 26 -31.86 -18.49 44.08
N PRO A 27 -32.56 -17.37 44.36
CA PRO A 27 -33.89 -17.13 43.84
C PRO A 27 -33.78 -16.60 42.40
N PHE A 28 -34.52 -17.19 41.46
CA PHE A 28 -34.65 -16.64 40.11
C PHE A 28 -35.65 -15.46 40.10
N PRO A 29 -35.34 -14.32 39.45
CA PRO A 29 -36.30 -13.24 39.26
C PRO A 29 -37.19 -13.46 38.02
N PRO A 30 -38.37 -12.79 37.94
CA PRO A 30 -39.35 -12.94 36.86
C PRO A 30 -38.92 -12.26 35.52
N PRO A 31 -39.64 -12.51 34.40
CA PRO A 31 -39.09 -12.50 33.04
C PRO A 31 -39.05 -11.13 32.33
N GLU A 32 -38.69 -10.05 33.03
CA GLU A 32 -38.65 -8.68 32.46
C GLU A 32 -37.24 -8.09 32.26
N SER A 33 -36.19 -8.91 32.13
CA SER A 33 -34.83 -8.33 32.07
C SER A 33 -33.84 -9.03 31.15
N LEU A 34 -34.30 -9.60 30.03
CA LEU A 34 -33.39 -10.17 29.03
C LEU A 34 -32.32 -9.15 28.59
N GLY A 35 -32.70 -7.87 28.43
CA GLY A 35 -31.77 -6.78 28.12
C GLY A 35 -30.73 -6.51 29.21
N HIS A 36 -31.13 -6.48 30.47
CA HIS A 36 -30.20 -6.27 31.59
C HIS A 36 -29.30 -7.50 31.85
N LEU A 37 -29.79 -8.71 31.57
CA LEU A 37 -28.98 -9.92 31.61
C LEU A 37 -27.88 -9.86 30.52
N ILE A 38 -28.24 -9.43 29.31
CA ILE A 38 -27.32 -9.26 28.19
C ILE A 38 -26.24 -8.21 28.51
N GLU A 39 -26.61 -7.06 29.08
CA GLU A 39 -25.63 -6.03 29.43
C GLU A 39 -24.67 -6.46 30.55
N ARG A 40 -25.16 -7.16 31.59
CA ARG A 40 -24.27 -7.68 32.65
C ARG A 40 -23.34 -8.77 32.13
N LEU A 41 -23.82 -9.61 31.22
CA LEU A 41 -22.99 -10.61 30.53
C LEU A 41 -21.93 -9.93 29.66
N TYR A 42 -22.27 -8.86 28.94
CA TYR A 42 -21.34 -8.09 28.12
C TYR A 42 -20.26 -7.38 28.96
N ALA A 43 -20.62 -6.77 30.08
CA ALA A 43 -19.69 -6.12 31.00
C ALA A 43 -18.74 -7.11 31.68
N TRP A 44 -19.24 -8.28 32.07
CA TRP A 44 -18.41 -9.36 32.62
C TRP A 44 -17.47 -9.97 31.56
N PHE A 45 -17.95 -10.08 30.31
CA PHE A 45 -17.20 -10.61 29.17
C PHE A 45 -16.01 -9.72 28.76
N THR A 46 -16.23 -8.41 28.72
CA THR A 46 -15.18 -7.43 28.40
C THR A 46 -14.12 -7.35 29.51
N ALA A 47 -14.53 -7.45 30.77
CA ALA A 47 -13.61 -7.45 31.92
C ALA A 47 -12.71 -8.70 32.04
N SER A 48 -13.09 -9.82 31.41
CA SER A 48 -12.39 -11.11 31.51
C SER A 48 -11.46 -11.42 30.33
N GLY A 49 -11.31 -10.49 29.38
CA GLY A 49 -10.37 -10.61 28.25
C GLY A 49 -10.73 -11.67 27.20
N GLY A 50 -11.98 -12.13 27.14
CA GLY A 50 -12.50 -13.06 26.10
C GLY A 50 -11.97 -14.51 26.17
N HIS A 51 -10.77 -14.74 26.69
CA HIS A 51 -10.14 -16.06 26.79
C HIS A 51 -10.91 -17.03 27.69
N LEU A 52 -11.52 -16.53 28.76
CA LEU A 52 -12.36 -17.34 29.66
C LEU A 52 -13.63 -17.83 28.97
N VAL A 53 -14.14 -17.14 27.94
CA VAL A 53 -15.29 -17.61 27.17
C VAL A 53 -14.89 -18.67 26.16
N VAL A 54 -13.71 -18.57 25.55
CA VAL A 54 -13.17 -19.66 24.72
C VAL A 54 -12.98 -20.93 25.55
N ILE A 55 -12.43 -20.79 26.76
CA ILE A 55 -12.26 -21.91 27.71
C ILE A 55 -13.62 -22.45 28.17
N PHE A 56 -14.58 -21.57 28.48
CA PHE A 56 -15.93 -21.97 28.89
C PHE A 56 -16.66 -22.71 27.77
N VAL A 57 -16.61 -22.20 26.52
CA VAL A 57 -17.18 -22.85 25.34
C VAL A 57 -16.51 -24.20 25.10
N ALA A 58 -15.18 -24.29 25.22
CA ALA A 58 -14.45 -25.56 25.07
C ALA A 58 -14.83 -26.59 26.15
N LEU A 59 -14.90 -26.17 27.42
CA LEU A 59 -15.30 -27.04 28.54
C LEU A 59 -16.76 -27.49 28.44
N LEU A 60 -17.66 -26.60 28.02
CA LEU A 60 -19.08 -26.92 27.80
C LEU A 60 -19.25 -27.88 26.62
N THR A 61 -18.45 -27.72 25.57
CA THR A 61 -18.40 -28.64 24.42
C THR A 61 -17.92 -30.03 24.82
N LEU A 62 -16.88 -30.10 25.67
CA LEU A 62 -16.38 -31.34 26.25
C LEU A 62 -17.40 -32.03 27.16
N LEU A 63 -18.11 -31.26 28.00
CA LEU A 63 -19.18 -31.77 28.88
C LEU A 63 -20.35 -32.35 28.07
N LEU A 64 -20.77 -31.66 27.00
CA LEU A 64 -21.81 -32.15 26.11
C LEU A 64 -21.34 -33.36 25.26
N TRP A 65 -20.06 -33.43 24.92
CA TRP A 65 -19.46 -34.59 24.27
C TRP A 65 -19.44 -35.82 25.17
N GLN A 66 -19.14 -35.64 26.47
CA GLN A 66 -19.15 -36.69 27.50
C GLN A 66 -20.57 -37.20 27.84
N ASN A 67 -21.60 -36.38 27.64
CA ASN A 67 -22.96 -36.79 27.91
C ASN A 67 -23.46 -37.76 26.82
N ARG A 68 -23.77 -39.01 27.20
CA ARG A 68 -24.17 -40.09 26.28
C ARG A 68 -25.60 -39.96 25.73
N ARG A 69 -26.33 -38.90 26.06
CA ARG A 69 -27.72 -38.69 25.63
C ARG A 69 -27.79 -37.83 24.35
N PRO A 70 -28.74 -38.09 23.45
CA PRO A 70 -28.92 -37.30 22.24
C PRO A 70 -29.32 -35.85 22.59
N VAL A 71 -28.65 -34.89 21.96
CA VAL A 71 -28.86 -33.45 22.17
C VAL A 71 -30.20 -33.03 21.54
N THR A 72 -31.08 -32.43 22.34
CA THR A 72 -32.42 -32.01 21.87
C THR A 72 -32.32 -30.86 20.85
N PRO A 73 -33.31 -30.67 19.96
CA PRO A 73 -33.32 -29.56 19.01
C PRO A 73 -33.16 -28.18 19.66
N SER A 74 -33.76 -27.98 20.83
CA SER A 74 -33.62 -26.74 21.61
C SER A 74 -32.19 -26.51 22.09
N GLN A 75 -31.49 -27.55 22.53
CA GLN A 75 -30.08 -27.47 22.92
C GLN A 75 -29.16 -27.14 21.73
N PHE A 76 -29.47 -27.66 20.53
CA PHE A 76 -28.72 -27.37 19.31
C PHE A 76 -28.90 -25.90 18.85
N ILE A 77 -30.13 -25.39 18.88
CA ILE A 77 -30.42 -23.99 18.53
C ILE A 77 -29.73 -23.03 19.50
N LEU A 78 -29.78 -23.33 20.80
CA LEU A 78 -29.08 -22.57 21.83
C LEU A 78 -27.56 -22.55 21.59
N TRP A 79 -26.98 -23.68 21.13
CA TRP A 79 -25.55 -23.81 20.85
C TRP A 79 -25.11 -22.97 19.64
N THR A 80 -25.86 -23.04 18.54
CA THR A 80 -25.61 -22.23 17.34
C THR A 80 -25.77 -20.74 17.63
N ALA A 81 -26.77 -20.36 18.44
CA ALA A 81 -26.97 -18.98 18.86
C ALA A 81 -25.79 -18.44 19.68
N VAL A 82 -25.25 -19.22 20.63
CA VAL A 82 -24.11 -18.81 21.47
C VAL A 82 -22.83 -18.62 20.64
N ILE A 83 -22.60 -19.45 19.62
CA ILE A 83 -21.43 -19.32 18.73
C ILE A 83 -21.57 -18.13 17.79
N LEU A 84 -22.75 -17.92 17.21
CA LEU A 84 -23.00 -16.77 16.35
C LEU A 84 -22.93 -15.47 17.15
N MET A 85 -23.41 -15.47 18.39
CA MET A 85 -23.33 -14.33 19.31
C MET A 85 -21.88 -14.06 19.74
N GLY A 86 -21.09 -15.10 20.01
CA GLY A 86 -19.65 -14.97 20.25
C GLY A 86 -18.89 -14.43 19.03
N ALA A 87 -19.20 -14.90 17.83
CA ALA A 87 -18.59 -14.45 16.59
C ALA A 87 -18.97 -13.00 16.20
N GLY A 88 -20.19 -12.57 16.54
CA GLY A 88 -20.70 -11.22 16.25
C GLY A 88 -20.24 -10.14 17.22
N ILE A 89 -19.94 -10.48 18.48
CA ILE A 89 -19.56 -9.51 19.53
C ILE A 89 -18.03 -9.30 19.62
N LEU A 90 -17.23 -10.22 19.08
CA LEU A 90 -15.78 -10.14 19.14
C LEU A 90 -15.24 -9.24 18.02
N GLU A 91 -14.92 -7.97 18.32
CA GLU A 91 -13.88 -7.22 17.59
C GLU A 91 -12.49 -7.81 17.87
N LEU A 92 -12.32 -9.12 17.65
CA LEU A 92 -11.01 -9.78 17.73
C LEU A 92 -10.19 -9.41 16.49
N ASN A 93 -9.10 -8.69 16.73
CA ASN A 93 -8.04 -8.50 15.77
C ASN A 93 -7.30 -9.82 15.46
N SER A 94 -7.02 -9.97 14.17
CA SER A 94 -6.04 -10.77 13.43
C SER A 94 -5.89 -12.30 13.53
N LEU A 95 -6.33 -13.07 14.54
CA LEU A 95 -6.11 -14.54 14.50
C LEU A 95 -7.22 -15.44 15.07
N ALA A 96 -8.03 -14.97 16.02
CA ALA A 96 -8.95 -15.83 16.77
C ALA A 96 -10.33 -16.07 16.10
N LYS A 97 -10.76 -15.19 15.20
CA LYS A 97 -12.03 -15.30 14.46
C LYS A 97 -12.13 -16.57 13.58
N PRO A 98 -11.18 -16.87 12.68
CA PRO A 98 -11.27 -18.06 11.84
C PRO A 98 -11.21 -19.35 12.66
N LEU A 99 -10.47 -19.36 13.78
CA LEU A 99 -10.37 -20.52 14.66
C LEU A 99 -11.73 -20.84 15.34
N LEU A 100 -12.43 -19.81 15.83
CA LEU A 100 -13.75 -19.96 16.45
C LEU A 100 -14.82 -20.42 15.46
N ILE A 101 -14.80 -19.91 14.23
CA ILE A 101 -15.71 -20.36 13.16
C ILE A 101 -15.41 -21.83 12.81
N ALA A 102 -14.15 -22.20 12.67
CA ALA A 102 -13.75 -23.59 12.40
C ALA A 102 -14.18 -24.54 13.52
N MET A 103 -14.01 -24.15 14.79
CA MET A 103 -14.47 -24.93 15.94
C MET A 103 -15.99 -25.08 15.97
N GLY A 104 -16.74 -24.01 15.65
CA GLY A 104 -18.20 -24.04 15.58
C GLY A 104 -18.73 -24.93 14.46
N LEU A 105 -18.16 -24.83 13.26
CA LEU A 105 -18.51 -25.70 12.13
C LEU A 105 -18.17 -27.16 12.42
N THR A 106 -17.05 -27.44 13.10
CA THR A 106 -16.68 -28.80 13.53
C THR A 106 -17.67 -29.35 14.56
N GLY A 107 -18.13 -28.53 15.51
CA GLY A 107 -19.16 -28.91 16.48
C GLY A 107 -20.51 -29.22 15.83
N VAL A 108 -20.93 -28.41 14.85
CA VAL A 108 -22.13 -28.65 14.04
C VAL A 108 -21.98 -29.93 13.21
N ALA A 109 -20.84 -30.14 12.56
CA ALA A 109 -20.58 -31.36 11.79
C ALA A 109 -20.63 -32.62 12.67
N CYS A 110 -20.01 -32.60 13.87
CA CYS A 110 -20.01 -33.72 14.80
C CYS A 110 -21.41 -34.04 15.38
N THR A 111 -22.21 -33.02 15.66
CA THR A 111 -23.59 -33.20 16.17
C THR A 111 -24.55 -33.67 15.08
N THR A 112 -24.38 -33.16 13.86
CA THR A 112 -25.12 -33.63 12.68
C THR A 112 -24.74 -35.08 12.33
N TRP A 113 -23.46 -35.44 12.44
CA TRP A 113 -22.97 -36.81 12.30
C TRP A 113 -23.54 -37.78 13.36
N ARG A 114 -23.64 -37.37 14.63
CA ARG A 114 -24.32 -38.17 15.67
C ARG A 114 -25.81 -38.39 15.38
N ARG A 115 -26.50 -37.42 14.77
CA ARG A 115 -27.91 -37.56 14.34
C ARG A 115 -28.07 -38.43 13.10
N LEU A 116 -27.14 -38.34 12.16
CA LEU A 116 -27.14 -39.13 10.91
C LEU A 116 -26.61 -40.56 11.11
N ARG A 117 -26.23 -40.93 12.34
CA ARG A 117 -25.87 -42.29 12.76
C ARG A 117 -27.10 -43.19 12.93
N ALA A 118 -28.03 -43.09 11.98
CA ALA A 118 -28.94 -44.15 11.62
C ALA A 118 -28.49 -44.66 10.23
N ASP A 119 -27.61 -45.66 10.25
CA ASP A 119 -27.56 -46.76 9.28
C ASP A 119 -26.72 -46.75 7.97
N HIS A 120 -25.83 -45.79 7.65
CA HIS A 120 -25.04 -45.88 6.39
C HIS A 120 -23.51 -45.60 6.44
N PRO A 121 -22.65 -46.49 5.88
CA PRO A 121 -21.17 -46.40 5.91
C PRO A 121 -20.56 -45.33 4.98
N LEU A 122 -21.32 -44.81 3.99
CA LEU A 122 -20.91 -43.72 3.10
C LEU A 122 -20.71 -42.38 3.84
N SER A 123 -21.34 -42.20 5.01
CA SER A 123 -21.28 -40.97 5.80
C SER A 123 -19.88 -40.70 6.39
N LEU A 124 -19.09 -41.73 6.69
CA LEU A 124 -17.75 -41.59 7.28
C LEU A 124 -16.78 -40.94 6.28
N ILE A 125 -16.75 -41.45 5.04
CA ILE A 125 -15.86 -40.94 3.99
C ILE A 125 -16.20 -39.48 3.66
N GLN A 126 -17.49 -39.14 3.58
CA GLN A 126 -17.94 -37.78 3.31
C GLN A 126 -17.60 -36.82 4.45
N THR A 127 -17.72 -37.24 5.72
CA THR A 127 -17.33 -36.40 6.87
C THR A 127 -15.82 -36.18 6.95
N ILE A 128 -15.00 -37.21 6.70
CA ILE A 128 -13.55 -37.09 6.65
C ILE A 128 -13.13 -36.17 5.48
N GLY A 129 -13.74 -36.35 4.30
CA GLY A 129 -13.50 -35.50 3.14
C GLY A 129 -13.88 -34.04 3.40
N GLY A 130 -15.02 -33.79 4.06
CA GLY A 130 -15.46 -32.44 4.43
C GLY A 130 -14.52 -31.77 5.44
N LEU A 131 -14.09 -32.48 6.49
CA LEU A 131 -13.13 -31.97 7.47
C LEU A 131 -11.76 -31.68 6.84
N MET A 132 -11.29 -32.56 5.96
CA MET A 132 -10.04 -32.37 5.23
C MET A 132 -10.11 -31.18 4.28
N MET A 133 -11.24 -31.00 3.59
CA MET A 133 -11.46 -29.85 2.70
C MET A 133 -11.48 -28.54 3.48
N ILE A 134 -12.19 -28.48 4.61
CA ILE A 134 -12.22 -27.28 5.47
C ILE A 134 -10.82 -26.99 6.02
N SER A 135 -10.09 -28.01 6.49
CA SER A 135 -8.71 -27.87 6.95
C SER A 135 -7.79 -27.33 5.85
N CYS A 136 -7.86 -27.88 4.64
CA CYS A 136 -7.14 -27.38 3.48
C CYS A 136 -7.48 -25.93 3.17
N ILE A 137 -8.76 -25.55 3.15
CA ILE A 137 -9.18 -24.17 2.87
C ILE A 137 -8.62 -23.23 3.93
N THR A 138 -8.72 -23.57 5.22
CA THR A 138 -8.18 -22.74 6.31
C THR A 138 -6.66 -22.62 6.28
N PHE A 139 -5.96 -23.69 5.90
CA PHE A 139 -4.50 -23.69 5.73
C PHE A 139 -4.09 -22.83 4.53
N LEU A 140 -4.79 -22.97 3.40
CA LEU A 140 -4.54 -22.17 2.19
C LEU A 140 -4.81 -20.69 2.46
N THR A 141 -5.92 -20.32 3.10
CA THR A 141 -6.20 -18.91 3.41
C THR A 141 -5.19 -18.31 4.40
N TRP A 142 -4.71 -19.09 5.37
CA TRP A 142 -3.61 -18.69 6.25
C TRP A 142 -2.29 -18.50 5.48
N ALA A 143 -1.91 -19.45 4.63
CA ALA A 143 -0.70 -19.38 3.80
C ALA A 143 -0.75 -18.20 2.81
N PHE A 144 -1.91 -17.93 2.22
CA PHE A 144 -2.13 -16.77 1.38
C PHE A 144 -2.07 -15.46 2.17
N HIS A 145 -2.54 -15.43 3.41
CA HIS A 145 -2.46 -14.23 4.25
C HIS A 145 -1.00 -13.83 4.54
N SER A 146 -0.12 -14.80 4.86
CA SER A 146 1.32 -14.53 5.06
C SER A 146 2.02 -14.03 3.80
N VAL A 147 1.58 -14.46 2.60
CA VAL A 147 2.14 -14.00 1.33
C VAL A 147 1.64 -12.59 0.96
N VAL A 148 0.41 -12.24 1.33
CA VAL A 148 -0.18 -10.92 1.02
C VAL A 148 0.26 -9.84 2.02
N SER A 149 0.71 -10.19 3.23
CA SER A 149 1.25 -9.24 4.22
C SER A 149 2.71 -8.82 3.98
N GLU A 150 3.41 -9.46 3.04
CA GLU A 150 4.82 -9.20 2.72
C GLU A 150 5.05 -8.89 1.24
N ALA A 151 4.19 -8.09 0.61
CA ALA A 151 4.68 -7.32 -0.52
C ALA A 151 5.73 -6.34 0.05
N PRO A 152 7.01 -6.39 -0.36
CA PRO A 152 7.94 -5.32 0.00
C PRO A 152 7.27 -4.01 -0.41
N THR A 153 7.31 -2.99 0.45
CA THR A 153 7.09 -1.65 -0.07
C THR A 153 8.10 -1.49 -1.20
N PRO A 154 7.67 -1.25 -2.46
CA PRO A 154 8.62 -0.96 -3.50
C PRO A 154 9.53 0.13 -2.96
N SER A 155 10.85 -0.04 -3.04
CA SER A 155 11.74 1.06 -2.67
C SER A 155 11.21 2.30 -3.40
N ARG A 156 11.02 3.43 -2.72
CA ARG A 156 10.43 4.63 -3.34
C ARG A 156 11.17 5.01 -4.64
N ARG A 157 12.47 4.66 -4.73
CA ARG A 157 13.31 4.70 -5.93
C ARG A 157 12.82 3.81 -7.07
N SER A 158 12.36 2.59 -6.78
CA SER A 158 11.77 1.68 -7.77
C SER A 158 10.51 2.27 -8.40
N VAL A 159 9.73 3.06 -7.66
CA VAL A 159 8.59 3.80 -8.21
C VAL A 159 9.08 4.87 -9.18
N CYS A 160 10.09 5.67 -8.81
CA CYS A 160 10.65 6.68 -9.72
C CYS A 160 11.25 6.05 -10.99
N LYS A 161 11.91 4.88 -10.84
CA LYS A 161 12.39 4.09 -11.97
C LYS A 161 11.26 3.73 -12.91
N ASN A 162 10.14 3.27 -12.36
CA ASN A 162 8.97 2.90 -13.14
C ASN A 162 8.33 4.10 -13.83
N ASN A 163 8.23 5.25 -13.16
CA ASN A 163 7.73 6.48 -13.76
C ASN A 163 8.57 6.91 -14.96
N LEU A 164 9.90 6.87 -14.85
CA LEU A 164 10.80 7.13 -15.99
C LEU A 164 10.61 6.14 -17.14
N LYS A 165 10.34 4.86 -16.84
CA LYS A 165 10.02 3.86 -17.88
C LYS A 165 8.72 4.21 -18.60
N GLN A 166 7.68 4.64 -17.86
CA GLN A 166 6.41 5.06 -18.43
C GLN A 166 6.58 6.31 -19.31
N ILE A 167 7.38 7.29 -18.85
CA ILE A 167 7.71 8.49 -19.62
C ILE A 167 8.49 8.13 -20.89
N GLY A 168 9.51 7.27 -20.80
CA GLY A 168 10.28 6.81 -21.96
C GLY A 168 9.40 6.10 -22.99
N LEU A 169 8.53 5.18 -22.54
CA LEU A 169 7.56 4.53 -23.41
C LEU A 169 6.61 5.52 -24.07
N ALA A 170 6.12 6.51 -23.31
CA ALA A 170 5.26 7.57 -23.84
C ALA A 170 5.96 8.43 -24.90
N LEU A 171 7.24 8.76 -24.72
CA LEU A 171 8.06 9.47 -25.71
C LEU A 171 8.17 8.67 -27.02
N HIS A 172 8.43 7.37 -26.93
CA HIS A 172 8.47 6.51 -28.12
C HIS A 172 7.10 6.36 -28.79
N ASN A 173 6.02 6.24 -28.02
CA ASN A 173 4.67 6.19 -28.59
C ASN A 173 4.28 7.52 -29.26
N TYR A 174 4.69 8.65 -28.68
CA TYR A 174 4.52 9.97 -29.27
C TYR A 174 5.28 10.07 -30.60
N GLU A 175 6.57 9.72 -30.59
CA GLU A 175 7.41 9.74 -31.80
C GLU A 175 6.86 8.80 -32.87
N PHE A 176 6.41 7.60 -32.50
CA PHE A 176 5.80 6.67 -33.44
C PHE A 176 4.57 7.27 -34.12
N ARG A 177 3.73 7.99 -33.37
CA ARG A 177 2.50 8.62 -33.87
C ARG A 177 2.76 9.84 -34.73
N TYR A 178 3.65 10.74 -34.29
CA TYR A 178 3.85 12.05 -34.90
C TYR A 178 5.12 12.16 -35.76
N ARG A 179 5.95 11.11 -35.78
CA ARG A 179 7.24 11.01 -36.48
C ARG A 179 8.31 11.99 -36.00
N HIS A 180 8.07 12.65 -34.88
CA HIS A 180 9.02 13.50 -34.16
C HIS A 180 8.74 13.39 -32.66
N LEU A 181 9.75 13.66 -31.84
CA LEU A 181 9.62 13.81 -30.39
C LEU A 181 8.78 15.05 -30.05
N PRO A 182 8.15 15.12 -28.87
CA PRO A 182 7.50 16.35 -28.45
C PRO A 182 8.54 17.48 -28.34
N ALA A 183 8.14 18.71 -28.64
CA ALA A 183 8.95 19.88 -28.29
C ALA A 183 9.02 20.00 -26.77
N LEU A 184 10.18 20.41 -26.23
CA LEU A 184 10.35 20.66 -24.79
C LEU A 184 9.32 21.68 -24.29
N ALA A 185 9.20 22.77 -25.03
CA ALA A 185 8.09 23.70 -24.98
C ALA A 185 7.60 23.94 -26.41
N SER A 186 6.28 23.93 -26.63
CA SER A 186 5.71 24.18 -27.96
C SER A 186 6.10 25.57 -28.49
N ASN A 187 6.10 25.72 -29.82
CA ASN A 187 6.48 26.96 -30.51
C ASN A 187 5.40 28.05 -30.51
N GLU A 188 4.37 27.90 -29.69
CA GLU A 188 3.27 28.84 -29.68
C GLU A 188 3.77 30.17 -29.11
N MET A 189 3.67 31.24 -29.91
CA MET A 189 4.15 32.57 -29.52
C MET A 189 3.46 33.10 -28.27
N THR A 190 2.20 32.72 -28.05
CA THR A 190 1.38 33.20 -26.94
C THR A 190 1.32 32.21 -25.78
N HIS A 191 1.05 30.93 -26.04
CA HIS A 191 0.76 29.94 -25.00
C HIS A 191 1.60 28.65 -25.18
N PRO A 192 2.90 28.68 -24.83
CA PRO A 192 3.75 27.51 -24.94
C PRO A 192 3.29 26.40 -23.99
N ARG A 193 3.27 25.16 -24.50
CA ARG A 193 2.84 23.96 -23.78
C ARG A 193 4.04 23.09 -23.42
N SER A 194 4.01 22.52 -22.23
CA SER A 194 5.03 21.58 -21.74
C SER A 194 4.93 20.23 -22.47
N TRP A 195 6.07 19.59 -22.77
CA TRP A 195 6.10 18.22 -23.29
C TRP A 195 5.31 17.23 -22.41
N ARG A 196 5.26 17.49 -21.10
CA ARG A 196 4.49 16.67 -20.13
C ARG A 196 2.99 16.69 -20.42
N VAL A 197 2.45 17.83 -20.85
CA VAL A 197 1.03 17.96 -21.24
C VAL A 197 0.77 17.20 -22.55
N GLU A 198 1.68 17.30 -23.50
CA GLU A 198 1.60 16.60 -24.79
C GLU A 198 1.67 15.07 -24.65
N LEU A 199 2.34 14.57 -23.60
CA LEU A 199 2.44 13.14 -23.33
C LEU A 199 1.22 12.53 -22.63
N LEU A 200 0.29 13.33 -22.06
CA LEU A 200 -0.86 12.83 -21.30
C LEU A 200 -1.67 11.71 -22.01
N PRO A 201 -1.95 11.76 -23.33
CA PRO A 201 -2.63 10.68 -24.04
C PRO A 201 -1.87 9.34 -24.05
N PHE A 202 -0.55 9.37 -23.87
CA PHE A 202 0.35 8.22 -23.95
C PHE A 202 0.71 7.62 -22.59
N ILE A 203 0.21 8.22 -21.52
CA ILE A 203 0.34 7.77 -20.12
C ILE A 203 -1.04 7.56 -19.48
N ASP A 204 -2.04 7.19 -20.29
CA ASP A 204 -3.43 6.91 -19.87
C ASP A 204 -4.14 8.06 -19.15
N HIS A 205 -3.78 9.32 -19.47
CA HIS A 205 -4.37 10.53 -18.90
C HIS A 205 -5.11 11.39 -19.94
N GLU A 206 -5.72 10.75 -20.94
CA GLU A 206 -6.58 11.40 -21.95
C GLU A 206 -7.68 12.30 -21.35
N PRO A 207 -8.38 11.94 -20.24
CA PRO A 207 -9.36 12.83 -19.62
C PRO A 207 -8.77 14.16 -19.14
N LEU A 208 -7.52 14.15 -18.70
CA LEU A 208 -6.80 15.34 -18.25
C LEU A 208 -6.40 16.20 -19.46
N ARG A 209 -5.89 15.57 -20.52
CA ARG A 209 -5.53 16.26 -21.77
C ARG A 209 -6.69 17.02 -22.39
N ARG A 210 -7.89 16.42 -22.41
CA ARG A 210 -9.09 17.03 -23.01
C ARG A 210 -9.60 18.26 -22.25
N ARG A 211 -9.23 18.39 -20.97
CA ARG A 211 -9.62 19.54 -20.13
C ARG A 211 -8.63 20.69 -20.24
N TYR A 212 -7.39 20.40 -20.64
CA TYR A 212 -6.33 21.40 -20.82
C TYR A 212 -6.71 22.38 -21.94
N ARG A 213 -6.59 23.68 -21.64
CA ARG A 213 -6.88 24.77 -22.56
C ARG A 213 -5.59 25.13 -23.29
N ASP A 214 -5.51 24.72 -24.56
CA ASP A 214 -4.35 24.95 -25.41
C ASP A 214 -4.22 26.43 -25.85
N ASP A 215 -5.31 27.19 -25.71
CA ASP A 215 -5.46 28.62 -26.03
C ASP A 215 -5.24 29.54 -24.83
N GLU A 216 -4.80 28.99 -23.68
CA GLU A 216 -4.48 29.75 -22.47
C GLU A 216 -3.09 29.37 -21.93
N ASP A 217 -2.50 30.25 -21.13
CA ASP A 217 -1.24 29.96 -20.46
C ASP A 217 -1.34 28.77 -19.50
N TRP A 218 -0.21 28.10 -19.27
CA TRP A 218 -0.11 26.97 -18.34
C TRP A 218 -0.53 27.32 -16.90
N ASN A 219 -0.41 28.59 -16.51
CA ASN A 219 -0.78 29.15 -15.22
C ASN A 219 -2.13 29.88 -15.23
N SER A 220 -2.94 29.75 -16.30
CA SER A 220 -4.30 30.27 -16.29
C SER A 220 -5.14 29.62 -15.19
N PRO A 221 -6.25 30.23 -14.75
CA PRO A 221 -7.14 29.60 -13.77
C PRO A 221 -7.64 28.22 -14.20
N ALA A 222 -7.90 28.01 -15.50
CA ALA A 222 -8.33 26.72 -16.04
C ALA A 222 -7.23 25.67 -15.96
N ASN A 223 -6.01 25.99 -16.42
CA ASN A 223 -4.89 25.05 -16.44
C ASN A 223 -4.27 24.83 -15.05
N THR A 224 -4.40 25.80 -14.14
CA THR A 224 -4.01 25.67 -12.74
C THR A 224 -4.83 24.60 -12.02
N GLU A 225 -6.12 24.48 -12.31
CA GLU A 225 -6.95 23.43 -11.70
C GLU A 225 -6.49 22.04 -12.14
N ILE A 226 -6.06 21.90 -13.39
CA ILE A 226 -5.47 20.67 -13.93
C ILE A 226 -4.14 20.38 -13.24
N ALA A 227 -3.32 21.40 -13.02
CA ALA A 227 -2.04 21.25 -12.33
C ALA A 227 -2.18 20.76 -10.88
N ARG A 228 -3.34 20.95 -10.24
CA ARG A 228 -3.69 20.46 -8.89
C ARG A 228 -4.15 19.00 -8.87
N GLU A 229 -4.33 18.35 -10.02
CA GLU A 229 -4.84 16.99 -10.04
C GLU A 229 -3.79 15.94 -9.68
N THR A 230 -4.08 15.18 -8.63
CA THR A 230 -3.22 14.09 -8.13
C THR A 230 -3.03 12.94 -9.12
N THR A 231 -3.79 12.90 -10.21
CA THR A 231 -3.71 11.86 -11.24
C THR A 231 -2.40 11.93 -12.01
N ALA A 232 -1.78 13.11 -12.12
CA ALA A 232 -0.47 13.29 -12.76
C ALA A 232 0.74 12.80 -11.91
N ARG A 233 0.52 11.89 -10.95
CA ARG A 233 1.56 11.30 -10.08
C ARG A 233 2.72 10.64 -10.81
N VAL A 234 2.55 10.28 -12.09
CA VAL A 234 3.66 9.80 -12.92
C VAL A 234 4.79 10.83 -13.00
N TYR A 235 4.49 12.12 -12.92
CA TYR A 235 5.49 13.18 -12.90
C TYR A 235 6.06 13.48 -11.50
N SER A 236 5.55 12.88 -10.43
CA SER A 236 5.97 13.18 -9.07
C SER A 236 6.89 12.09 -8.49
N CYS A 237 7.72 12.48 -7.53
CA CYS A 237 8.50 11.55 -6.70
C CYS A 237 7.74 11.30 -5.39
N PRO A 238 7.52 10.03 -4.97
CA PRO A 238 6.86 9.69 -3.70
C PRO A 238 7.68 10.07 -2.46
N SER A 239 8.94 10.49 -2.63
CA SER A 239 9.80 10.98 -1.54
C SER A 239 9.90 12.51 -1.51
N ASN A 240 9.15 13.23 -2.36
CA ASN A 240 9.14 14.67 -2.32
C ASN A 240 8.52 15.16 -1.00
N PRO A 241 9.26 15.87 -0.13
CA PRO A 241 8.72 16.40 1.12
C PRO A 241 7.72 17.54 0.89
N GLN A 242 7.83 18.25 -0.24
CA GLN A 242 6.96 19.36 -0.62
C GLN A 242 6.49 19.15 -2.07
N PRO A 243 5.46 18.32 -2.28
CA PRO A 243 5.01 17.94 -3.62
C PRO A 243 4.31 19.07 -4.40
N THR A 244 3.96 20.17 -3.73
CA THR A 244 3.18 21.26 -4.33
C THR A 244 3.72 22.63 -3.95
N ASP A 245 3.41 23.62 -4.79
CA ASP A 245 3.64 25.04 -4.50
C ASP A 245 2.57 25.63 -3.55
N SER A 246 2.62 26.95 -3.36
CA SER A 246 1.65 27.71 -2.53
C SER A 246 0.22 27.65 -3.06
N GLU A 247 0.03 27.41 -4.36
CA GLU A 247 -1.27 27.29 -5.02
C GLU A 247 -1.76 25.83 -5.12
N ARG A 248 -1.06 24.89 -4.47
CA ARG A 248 -1.32 23.44 -4.49
C ARG A 248 -1.13 22.78 -5.85
N ARG A 249 -0.39 23.40 -6.78
CA ARG A 249 -0.04 22.81 -8.06
C ARG A 249 1.12 21.83 -7.86
N PHE A 250 1.05 20.66 -8.48
CA PHE A 250 2.06 19.61 -8.30
C PHE A 250 3.37 19.94 -9.02
N TYR A 251 4.48 19.74 -8.33
CA TYR A 251 5.81 19.80 -8.94
C TYR A 251 6.13 18.52 -9.71
N SER A 252 6.86 18.69 -10.80
CA SER A 252 7.52 17.58 -11.49
C SER A 252 8.82 17.21 -10.78
N ALA A 253 9.05 15.91 -10.63
CA ALA A 253 10.32 15.32 -10.24
C ALA A 253 11.16 14.90 -11.45
N TYR A 254 10.61 14.98 -12.67
CA TYR A 254 11.29 14.60 -13.90
C TYR A 254 11.37 15.79 -14.85
N VAL A 255 12.54 16.02 -15.41
CA VAL A 255 12.85 17.16 -16.28
C VAL A 255 13.64 16.70 -17.49
N ALA A 256 13.51 17.44 -18.59
CA ALA A 256 14.38 17.28 -19.75
C ALA A 256 15.56 18.25 -19.64
N PRO A 257 16.74 17.91 -20.18
CA PRO A 257 17.82 18.88 -20.38
C PRO A 257 17.35 19.92 -21.43
N ASP A 258 17.44 21.22 -21.13
CA ASP A 258 17.07 22.30 -22.05
C ASP A 258 18.32 22.95 -22.66
N GLY A 259 18.43 22.85 -23.98
CA GLY A 259 19.50 23.39 -24.80
C GLY A 259 19.27 23.07 -26.28
N PRO A 260 19.95 23.76 -27.21
CA PRO A 260 19.76 23.53 -28.65
C PRO A 260 20.20 22.13 -29.07
N ASP A 261 21.17 21.56 -28.36
CA ASP A 261 21.79 20.27 -28.65
C ASP A 261 21.22 19.12 -27.83
N THR A 262 20.15 19.31 -27.05
CA THR A 262 19.60 18.26 -26.17
C THR A 262 18.58 17.37 -26.90
N PHE A 263 18.14 16.28 -26.24
CA PHE A 263 17.23 15.32 -26.83
C PHE A 263 15.84 15.90 -27.16
N LEU A 264 15.26 16.67 -26.24
CA LEU A 264 14.03 17.45 -26.46
C LEU A 264 14.42 18.91 -26.60
N ILE A 265 14.00 19.54 -27.70
CA ILE A 265 14.35 20.93 -28.00
C ILE A 265 13.15 21.86 -27.92
N ARG A 266 13.42 23.11 -27.57
CA ARG A 266 12.40 24.16 -27.48
C ARG A 266 11.93 24.57 -28.89
N GLY A 267 10.63 24.82 -29.04
CA GLY A 267 10.05 25.39 -30.26
C GLY A 267 9.89 24.42 -31.44
N ARG A 268 10.38 23.17 -31.38
CA ARG A 268 10.02 22.15 -32.38
C ARG A 268 10.21 20.74 -31.86
N GLY A 269 9.55 19.78 -32.51
CA GLY A 269 9.88 18.38 -32.32
C GLY A 269 11.21 18.02 -33.00
N ARG A 270 12.06 17.29 -32.30
CA ARG A 270 13.27 16.69 -32.86
C ARG A 270 12.93 15.32 -33.46
N HIS A 271 13.43 15.01 -34.63
CA HIS A 271 13.36 13.67 -35.20
C HIS A 271 14.40 12.76 -34.55
N MET A 272 14.08 11.49 -34.30
CA MET A 272 15.02 10.57 -33.66
C MET A 272 16.33 10.40 -34.46
N GLN A 273 16.27 10.60 -35.77
CA GLN A 273 17.43 10.58 -36.68
C GLN A 273 18.37 11.78 -36.50
N GLU A 274 17.92 12.86 -35.85
CA GLU A 274 18.72 14.05 -35.50
C GLU A 274 19.49 13.88 -34.18
N VAL A 275 19.46 12.69 -33.55
CA VAL A 275 20.23 12.36 -32.34
C VAL A 275 21.54 11.70 -32.76
N PHE A 276 22.53 12.51 -33.13
CA PHE A 276 23.79 12.06 -33.74
C PHE A 276 24.74 11.36 -32.76
N ASP A 277 24.67 11.70 -31.47
CA ASP A 277 25.46 11.03 -30.43
C ASP A 277 24.91 9.63 -30.10
N GLY A 278 23.73 9.30 -30.62
CA GLY A 278 23.06 8.01 -30.47
C GLY A 278 22.08 7.98 -29.30
N THR A 279 20.91 7.40 -29.54
CA THR A 279 19.81 7.35 -28.55
C THR A 279 20.15 6.58 -27.28
N SER A 280 21.09 5.63 -27.35
CA SER A 280 21.60 4.87 -26.19
C SER A 280 22.65 5.62 -25.36
N TYR A 281 23.11 6.79 -25.83
CA TYR A 281 24.12 7.64 -25.18
C TYR A 281 23.62 9.04 -24.81
N THR A 282 22.40 9.39 -25.22
CA THR A 282 21.77 10.66 -24.85
C THR A 282 20.65 10.47 -23.82
N ILE A 283 20.68 11.26 -22.75
CA ILE A 283 19.61 11.39 -21.76
C ILE A 283 18.42 12.14 -22.36
N ALA A 284 17.24 11.51 -22.33
CA ALA A 284 16.00 12.13 -22.76
C ALA A 284 15.31 12.90 -21.63
N VAL A 285 15.13 12.25 -20.48
CA VAL A 285 14.49 12.80 -19.29
C VAL A 285 15.22 12.27 -18.06
N MET A 286 15.35 13.10 -17.03
CA MET A 286 16.10 12.81 -15.80
C MET A 286 15.32 13.20 -14.56
N GLU A 287 15.67 12.61 -13.41
CA GLU A 287 15.20 13.11 -12.12
C GLU A 287 15.80 14.51 -11.86
N GLY A 288 14.94 15.48 -11.58
CA GLY A 288 15.25 16.88 -11.25
C GLY A 288 14.47 17.33 -10.02
N CYS A 289 14.57 16.56 -8.94
CA CYS A 289 13.88 16.84 -7.67
C CYS A 289 14.32 18.18 -7.05
N GLY A 290 13.37 19.04 -6.71
CA GLY A 290 13.65 20.32 -6.04
C GLY A 290 13.94 21.51 -6.97
N LEU A 291 13.75 21.36 -8.29
CA LEU A 291 13.80 22.47 -9.27
C LEU A 291 12.54 23.35 -9.29
N GLU A 292 11.51 22.98 -8.52
CA GLU A 292 10.25 23.73 -8.35
C GLU A 292 9.57 24.09 -9.67
N ILE A 293 9.55 23.13 -10.59
CA ILE A 293 8.84 23.23 -11.87
C ILE A 293 7.48 22.59 -11.71
N VAL A 294 6.40 23.34 -11.94
CA VAL A 294 5.05 22.77 -11.98
C VAL A 294 4.94 21.87 -13.20
N TRP A 295 4.30 20.70 -13.10
CA TRP A 295 4.32 19.73 -14.21
C TRP A 295 3.66 20.22 -15.51
N THR A 296 2.78 21.24 -15.45
CA THR A 296 2.21 21.89 -16.65
C THR A 296 3.09 23.00 -17.21
N GLU A 297 4.11 23.44 -16.46
CA GLU A 297 4.98 24.56 -16.83
C GLU A 297 5.89 24.17 -18.02
N PRO A 298 6.01 25.03 -19.05
CA PRO A 298 6.88 24.83 -20.21
C PRO A 298 8.33 25.28 -19.91
N ARG A 299 8.84 24.89 -18.74
CA ARG A 299 10.20 25.13 -18.25
C ARG A 299 10.83 23.80 -17.83
N ASP A 300 12.13 23.69 -18.05
CA ASP A 300 12.92 22.49 -17.76
C ASP A 300 14.34 22.90 -17.32
N ALA A 301 15.28 21.95 -17.25
CA ALA A 301 16.61 22.21 -16.72
C ALA A 301 17.53 22.85 -17.77
N ASP A 302 17.57 24.18 -17.82
CA ASP A 302 18.45 24.94 -18.73
C ASP A 302 19.92 24.71 -18.40
N LEU A 303 20.64 24.15 -19.39
CA LEU A 303 22.06 23.80 -19.26
C LEU A 303 22.99 25.03 -19.14
N ASN A 304 22.50 26.22 -19.46
CA ASN A 304 23.25 27.48 -19.30
C ASN A 304 23.01 28.14 -17.95
N GLU A 305 21.85 27.91 -17.34
CA GLU A 305 21.48 28.51 -16.05
C GLU A 305 21.80 27.59 -14.87
N VAL A 306 21.65 26.27 -15.06
CA VAL A 306 21.79 25.28 -13.99
C VAL A 306 23.16 24.60 -14.06
N PRO A 307 23.95 24.62 -12.97
CA PRO A 307 25.21 23.90 -12.88
C PRO A 307 25.11 22.41 -13.27
N ILE A 308 26.05 21.96 -14.10
CA ILE A 308 26.16 20.55 -14.48
C ILE A 308 26.67 19.74 -13.30
N GLY A 309 25.76 19.03 -12.63
CA GLY A 309 26.08 18.13 -11.53
C GLY A 309 24.83 17.43 -10.98
N ILE A 310 25.04 16.42 -10.15
CA ILE A 310 23.98 15.59 -9.56
C ILE A 310 23.91 15.85 -8.05
N ASN A 311 22.73 16.22 -7.54
CA ASN A 311 22.50 16.50 -6.11
C ASN A 311 23.47 17.55 -5.55
N LEU A 312 23.79 18.59 -6.34
CA LEU A 312 24.62 19.68 -5.84
C LEU A 312 23.89 20.42 -4.71
N PRO A 313 24.59 20.87 -3.65
CA PRO A 313 23.96 21.55 -2.53
C PRO A 313 23.08 22.71 -2.97
N GLY A 314 21.79 22.65 -2.65
CA GLY A 314 20.85 23.74 -2.86
C GLY A 314 20.92 24.80 -1.77
N ASN A 315 20.28 25.94 -2.02
CA ASN A 315 20.20 27.05 -1.05
C ASN A 315 19.33 26.72 0.18
N GLU A 316 18.50 25.66 0.09
CA GLU A 316 17.60 25.21 1.15
C GLU A 316 17.64 23.68 1.29
N PRO A 317 17.31 23.12 2.48
CA PRO A 317 17.25 21.68 2.70
C PRO A 317 16.29 20.99 1.72
N GLY A 318 16.77 19.95 1.03
CA GLY A 318 15.97 19.21 0.05
C GLY A 318 15.88 19.87 -1.33
N ARG A 319 16.59 20.97 -1.56
CA ARG A 319 16.80 21.54 -2.90
C ARG A 319 18.16 21.14 -3.46
N SER A 320 18.26 21.12 -4.78
CA SER A 320 19.50 20.91 -5.52
C SER A 320 19.70 22.04 -6.50
N ASN A 321 20.92 22.57 -6.58
CA ASN A 321 21.32 23.51 -7.62
C ASN A 321 21.88 22.79 -8.86
N GLY A 322 21.97 21.46 -8.84
CA GLY A 322 22.45 20.67 -9.97
C GLY A 322 21.35 20.38 -10.98
N VAL A 323 21.75 20.24 -12.25
CA VAL A 323 20.88 19.89 -13.39
C VAL A 323 20.10 18.59 -13.17
N MET A 324 20.67 17.66 -12.40
CA MET A 324 20.04 16.41 -11.97
C MET A 324 19.95 16.32 -10.45
N SER A 325 18.86 15.75 -9.94
CA SER A 325 18.69 15.57 -8.50
C SER A 325 17.60 14.58 -8.13
N SER A 326 17.78 13.96 -6.96
CA SER A 326 16.87 12.96 -6.40
C SER A 326 16.74 13.12 -4.89
N TYR A 327 15.55 12.85 -4.36
CA TYR A 327 15.35 12.67 -2.91
C TYR A 327 15.89 11.32 -2.40
N HIS A 328 16.50 10.52 -3.29
CA HIS A 328 17.13 9.25 -2.95
C HIS A 328 18.65 9.42 -2.81
N SER A 329 19.27 8.64 -1.92
CA SER A 329 20.69 8.76 -1.63
C SER A 329 21.61 8.35 -2.79
N GLY A 330 22.70 9.09 -2.98
CA GLY A 330 23.83 8.66 -3.79
C GLY A 330 23.75 8.96 -5.29
N GLY A 331 22.66 9.53 -5.81
CA GLY A 331 22.58 9.88 -7.23
C GLY A 331 21.14 10.10 -7.72
N ALA A 332 20.95 10.05 -9.03
CA ALA A 332 19.68 10.30 -9.69
C ALA A 332 19.45 9.31 -10.85
N GLN A 333 18.19 9.00 -11.11
CA GLN A 333 17.80 8.17 -12.25
C GLN A 333 17.50 9.01 -13.49
N TYR A 334 17.61 8.39 -14.66
CA TYR A 334 17.31 9.00 -15.94
C TYR A 334 16.89 7.93 -16.95
N VAL A 335 16.18 8.37 -17.98
CA VAL A 335 15.83 7.58 -19.15
C VAL A 335 16.59 8.09 -20.37
N MET A 336 17.17 7.16 -21.10
CA MET A 336 17.88 7.42 -22.35
C MET A 336 16.92 7.58 -23.52
N GLY A 337 17.41 8.11 -24.64
CA GLY A 337 16.65 8.22 -25.88
C GLY A 337 16.16 6.89 -26.47
N ASP A 338 16.76 5.76 -26.07
CA ASP A 338 16.32 4.40 -26.41
C ASP A 338 15.31 3.79 -25.41
N GLY A 339 14.93 4.54 -24.38
CA GLY A 339 14.00 4.12 -23.33
C GLY A 339 14.64 3.36 -22.16
N ALA A 340 15.95 3.11 -22.17
CA ALA A 340 16.63 2.45 -21.06
C ALA A 340 16.72 3.39 -19.84
N VAL A 341 16.28 2.89 -18.67
CA VAL A 341 16.38 3.64 -17.41
C VAL A 341 17.60 3.21 -16.60
N ARG A 342 18.48 4.16 -16.30
CA ARG A 342 19.76 3.97 -15.62
C ARG A 342 19.89 4.89 -14.41
N PHE A 343 20.98 4.74 -13.68
CA PHE A 343 21.31 5.51 -12.47
C PHE A 343 22.72 6.10 -12.62
N LEU A 344 22.88 7.38 -12.29
CA LEU A 344 24.18 8.05 -12.20
C LEU A 344 24.43 8.45 -10.75
N GLY A 345 25.66 8.22 -10.28
CA GLY A 345 26.07 8.57 -8.93
C GLY A 345 26.29 10.08 -8.77
N SER A 346 26.13 10.62 -7.56
CA SER A 346 26.39 12.03 -7.28
C SER A 346 27.82 12.49 -7.58
N ASN A 347 28.78 11.55 -7.62
CA ASN A 347 30.20 11.82 -7.89
C ASN A 347 30.56 11.69 -9.39
N THR A 348 29.56 11.62 -10.28
CA THR A 348 29.81 11.55 -11.73
C THR A 348 30.57 12.80 -12.19
N ASP A 349 31.58 12.61 -13.04
CA ASP A 349 32.34 13.72 -13.63
C ASP A 349 31.39 14.66 -14.41
N PRO A 350 31.37 15.98 -14.12
CA PRO A 350 30.56 16.94 -14.85
C PRO A 350 30.76 16.91 -16.37
N ALA A 351 31.94 16.56 -16.87
CA ALA A 351 32.20 16.44 -18.30
C ALA A 351 31.46 15.24 -18.92
N VAL A 352 31.48 14.08 -18.22
CA VAL A 352 30.71 12.89 -18.62
C VAL A 352 29.22 13.18 -18.56
N LEU A 353 28.76 13.84 -17.50
CA LEU A 353 27.36 14.23 -17.37
C LEU A 353 26.94 15.17 -18.50
N LYS A 354 27.75 16.20 -18.82
CA LYS A 354 27.45 17.13 -19.91
C LYS A 354 27.29 16.41 -21.25
N ALA A 355 28.21 15.50 -21.55
CA ALA A 355 28.18 14.73 -22.80
C ALA A 355 26.97 13.78 -22.89
N LEU A 356 26.45 13.30 -21.76
CA LEU A 356 25.20 12.52 -21.74
C LEU A 356 23.95 13.40 -21.92
N LEU A 357 24.02 14.71 -21.64
CA LEU A 357 22.88 15.64 -21.77
C LEU A 357 22.74 16.18 -23.20
N THR A 358 23.76 16.01 -24.05
CA THR A 358 23.79 16.42 -25.45
C THR A 358 23.45 15.24 -26.38
N ALA A 359 22.78 15.57 -27.48
CA ALA A 359 22.33 14.70 -28.55
C ALA A 359 23.09 14.95 -29.87
N THR A 360 23.70 16.13 -29.99
CA THR A 360 24.43 16.60 -31.18
C THR A 360 25.78 17.24 -30.82
N GLY A 361 26.33 16.92 -29.65
CA GLY A 361 27.57 17.52 -29.16
C GLY A 361 28.84 16.87 -29.72
N GLY A 362 28.76 15.63 -30.22
CA GLY A 362 29.87 14.91 -30.84
C GLY A 362 30.95 14.45 -29.86
N GLU A 363 30.66 14.44 -28.55
CA GLU A 363 31.60 14.01 -27.52
C GLU A 363 31.67 12.46 -27.42
N THR A 364 32.88 11.91 -27.32
CA THR A 364 33.06 10.47 -27.04
C THR A 364 32.93 10.19 -25.54
N VAL A 365 31.85 9.55 -25.13
CA VAL A 365 31.63 9.19 -23.71
C VAL A 365 32.13 7.77 -23.44
N ASP A 366 33.18 7.64 -22.61
CA ASP A 366 33.63 6.36 -22.08
C ASP A 366 32.85 6.08 -20.77
N ILE A 367 31.70 5.42 -20.89
CA ILE A 367 30.85 5.11 -19.73
C ILE A 367 31.52 3.96 -18.95
N PRO A 368 31.89 4.13 -17.68
CA PRO A 368 32.36 3.01 -16.87
C PRO A 368 31.28 1.92 -16.84
N GLY A 369 31.67 0.70 -17.18
CA GLY A 369 30.78 -0.47 -17.26
C GLY A 369 30.03 -0.74 -15.96
N PRO A 370 28.95 -1.56 -16.04
CA PRO A 370 27.99 -1.79 -14.96
C PRO A 370 28.58 -2.31 -13.66
#